data_AF-A0A9I9CL06-F1
#
_entry.id   AF-A0A9I9CL06-F1
#
_cell.length_a   1.000
_cell.length_b   1.000
_cell.length_c   1.000
_cell.angle_alpha   90.00
_cell.angle_beta   90.00
_cell.angle_gamma   90.00
#
_symmetry.space_group_name_H-M   'P 1'
#
loop_
_entity.id
_entity.type
_entity.pdbx_description
1 polymer ?
#
loop_
_entity_poly.entity_id
_entity_poly.type
_entity_poly.pdbx_seq_one_letter_code
_entity_poly.pdbx_strand_id
1 'polypeptide(L)'
;MASPVSSFLPAAILYLILLSAPATAQHDYHDALRKCILFFEGQRSGRLPPDQRLRWRRDSAIHDGATVGRDLSGGYYDAGDNIKFGFPMAFTTTLLSWSIIDFGRNMGPELGNALKAVKWGTDYLLKATAVPGVVFVQVGDPYSDHNCWERPEDMDTLRTVYKIDRSHPGSDVAGETAAALAAASIVFRSRDPSYSRLLLNRAVSVFEFADRHRGAYSGSLRKAVCPFYCDVNGYQDELLWGAAWLHKASRRREYREYIFRNEVVLRAGDTINEFGSVDG
;
A
#
# COMPACT_ATOMS: atom_id res chain seq x y z
N MET A 1 52.81 -41.87 49.14
CA MET A 1 51.39 -42.20 48.89
C MET A 1 50.71 -40.93 48.42
N ALA A 2 50.32 -40.84 47.15
CA ALA A 2 49.57 -39.72 46.61
C ALA A 2 48.27 -40.28 46.01
N SER A 3 47.13 -39.83 46.52
CA SER A 3 45.78 -40.27 46.12
C SER A 3 45.45 -39.82 44.69
N PRO A 4 44.74 -40.64 43.89
CA PRO A 4 44.28 -40.21 42.59
C PRO A 4 43.13 -39.22 42.77
N VAL A 5 43.35 -37.97 42.35
CA VAL A 5 42.30 -36.96 42.29
C VAL A 5 41.37 -37.32 41.14
N SER A 6 40.13 -37.60 41.51
CA SER A 6 38.94 -37.85 40.69
C SER A 6 38.93 -37.14 39.32
N SER A 7 38.93 -37.92 38.24
CA SER A 7 38.79 -37.51 36.84
C SER A 7 37.34 -37.18 36.43
N PHE A 8 36.42 -37.03 37.39
CA PHE A 8 35.00 -36.78 37.11
C PHE A 8 34.64 -35.29 36.89
N LEU A 9 35.49 -34.35 37.32
CA LEU A 9 35.25 -32.91 37.10
C LEU A 9 35.23 -32.46 35.63
N PRO A 10 36.17 -32.85 34.75
CA PRO A 10 36.19 -32.35 33.37
C PRO A 10 34.99 -32.83 32.54
N ALA A 11 34.46 -34.03 32.82
CA ALA A 11 33.30 -34.57 32.12
C ALA A 11 32.00 -33.84 32.49
N ALA A 12 31.82 -33.47 33.76
CA ALA A 12 30.65 -32.72 34.24
C ALA A 12 30.63 -31.27 33.70
N ILE A 13 31.81 -30.64 33.61
CA ILE A 13 31.98 -29.29 33.05
C ILE A 13 31.68 -29.29 31.54
N LEU A 14 32.14 -30.31 30.80
CA LEU A 14 31.85 -30.44 29.36
C LEU A 14 30.34 -30.69 29.10
N TYR A 15 29.67 -31.45 29.96
CA TYR A 15 28.22 -31.71 29.87
C TYR A 15 27.39 -30.44 30.16
N LEU A 16 27.82 -29.61 31.12
CA LEU A 16 27.20 -28.31 31.43
C LEU A 16 27.39 -27.28 30.31
N ILE A 17 28.53 -27.29 29.62
CA ILE A 17 28.80 -26.43 28.44
C ILE A 17 27.96 -26.87 27.23
N LEU A 18 27.71 -28.17 27.05
CA LEU A 18 26.83 -28.69 25.99
C LEU A 18 25.34 -28.40 26.24
N LEU A 19 24.92 -28.30 27.51
CA LEU A 19 23.55 -27.92 27.91
C LEU A 19 23.31 -26.40 27.84
N SER A 20 24.36 -25.60 27.69
CA SER A 20 24.31 -24.13 27.60
C SER A 20 24.59 -23.63 26.17
N ALA A 21 24.10 -24.37 25.17
CA ALA A 21 23.88 -23.77 23.86
C ALA A 21 22.84 -22.64 24.04
N PRO A 22 23.15 -21.38 23.67
CA PRO A 22 22.13 -20.35 23.69
C PRO A 22 21.02 -20.79 22.73
N ALA A 23 19.82 -21.00 23.26
CA ALA A 23 18.64 -21.11 22.43
C ALA A 23 18.49 -19.77 21.71
N THR A 24 18.95 -19.70 20.47
CA THR A 24 18.61 -18.59 19.60
C THR A 24 17.11 -18.66 19.41
N ALA A 25 16.38 -17.79 20.12
CA ALA A 25 14.94 -17.67 19.95
C ALA A 25 14.70 -17.20 18.51
N GLN A 26 14.48 -18.14 17.60
CA GLN A 26 14.16 -17.84 16.22
C GLN A 26 12.78 -17.19 16.20
N HIS A 27 12.69 -15.99 15.61
CA HIS A 27 11.42 -15.30 15.47
C HIS A 27 10.46 -16.12 14.60
N ASP A 28 9.20 -16.22 15.03
CA ASP A 28 8.14 -16.83 14.22
C ASP A 28 7.65 -15.82 13.17
N TYR A 29 8.31 -15.83 12.00
CA TYR A 29 7.95 -14.95 10.89
C TYR A 29 6.60 -15.27 10.26
N HIS A 30 6.06 -16.47 10.48
CA HIS A 30 4.72 -16.82 10.02
C HIS A 30 3.65 -16.14 10.89
N ASP A 31 3.83 -16.17 12.22
CA ASP A 31 2.98 -15.41 13.15
C ASP A 31 3.12 -13.89 12.93
N ALA A 32 4.34 -13.40 12.70
CA ALA A 32 4.57 -11.99 12.37
C ALA A 32 3.80 -11.57 11.10
N LEU A 33 3.92 -12.33 10.00
CA LEU A 33 3.19 -12.06 8.75
C LEU A 33 1.67 -12.07 8.97
N ARG A 34 1.15 -13.07 9.71
CA ARG A 34 -0.28 -13.15 10.04
C ARG A 34 -0.76 -11.90 10.78
N LYS A 35 0.01 -11.41 11.76
CA LYS A 35 -0.32 -10.19 12.52
C LYS A 35 -0.24 -8.94 11.65
N CYS A 36 0.75 -8.83 10.76
CA CYS A 36 0.83 -7.74 9.78
C CYS A 36 -0.39 -7.69 8.86
N ILE A 37 -0.88 -8.84 8.39
CA ILE A 37 -2.09 -8.86 7.53
C ILE A 37 -3.35 -8.58 8.34
N LEU A 38 -3.43 -9.05 9.60
CA LEU A 38 -4.52 -8.69 10.50
C LEU A 38 -4.58 -7.19 10.79
N PHE A 39 -3.44 -6.50 10.87
CA PHE A 39 -3.40 -5.03 11.01
C PHE A 39 -4.19 -4.35 9.88
N PHE A 40 -4.03 -4.75 8.62
CA PHE A 40 -4.82 -4.19 7.53
C PHE A 40 -6.33 -4.45 7.68
N GLU A 41 -6.75 -5.60 8.20
CA GLU A 41 -8.17 -5.80 8.53
C GLU A 41 -8.67 -4.79 9.57
N GLY A 42 -7.81 -4.42 10.51
CA GLY A 42 -8.06 -3.43 11.56
C GLY A 42 -8.18 -2.01 11.02
N GLN A 43 -7.66 -1.74 9.82
CA GLN A 43 -7.71 -0.43 9.16
C GLN A 43 -8.85 -0.29 8.15
N ARG A 44 -9.64 -1.33 7.86
CA ARG A 44 -10.69 -1.29 6.84
C ARG A 44 -11.75 -0.22 7.17
N SER A 45 -12.03 0.69 6.26
CA SER A 45 -13.18 1.61 6.30
C SER A 45 -14.32 1.06 5.42
N GLY A 46 -15.56 1.49 5.63
CA GLY A 46 -16.73 1.03 4.88
C GLY A 46 -17.46 -0.14 5.55
N ARG A 47 -18.29 -0.83 4.75
CA ARG A 47 -19.01 -2.03 5.19
C ARG A 47 -18.07 -3.23 5.24
N LEU A 48 -17.84 -3.79 6.41
CA LEU A 48 -16.91 -4.90 6.60
C LEU A 48 -17.46 -6.21 6.01
N PRO A 49 -16.58 -7.10 5.50
CA PRO A 49 -17.03 -8.37 4.95
C PRO A 49 -17.42 -9.33 6.10
N PRO A 50 -18.34 -10.28 5.85
CA PRO A 50 -18.82 -11.20 6.90
C PRO A 50 -17.71 -12.06 7.51
N ASP A 51 -16.66 -12.34 6.73
CA ASP A 51 -15.49 -13.12 7.13
C ASP A 51 -14.35 -12.28 7.76
N GLN A 52 -14.60 -11.00 8.11
CA GLN A 52 -13.68 -10.17 8.88
C GLN A 52 -13.23 -10.88 10.17
N ARG A 53 -11.91 -11.00 10.39
CA ARG A 53 -11.36 -11.73 11.56
C ARG A 53 -11.37 -10.88 12.82
N LEU A 54 -11.10 -9.58 12.71
CA LEU A 54 -11.11 -8.65 13.84
C LEU A 54 -12.54 -8.20 14.19
N ARG A 55 -13.13 -8.83 15.21
CA ARG A 55 -14.53 -8.64 15.62
C ARG A 55 -14.82 -7.37 16.42
N TRP A 56 -13.79 -6.64 16.85
CA TRP A 56 -13.95 -5.38 17.56
C TRP A 56 -14.20 -4.19 16.62
N ARG A 57 -13.86 -4.31 15.33
CA ARG A 57 -14.23 -3.35 14.27
C ARG A 57 -15.65 -3.60 13.76
N ARG A 58 -16.35 -2.54 13.34
CA ARG A 58 -17.65 -2.63 12.65
C ARG A 58 -17.70 -1.73 11.42
N ASP A 59 -18.85 -1.75 10.74
CA ASP A 59 -19.14 -0.87 9.61
C ASP A 59 -18.96 0.60 10.02
N SER A 60 -18.20 1.35 9.23
CA SER A 60 -17.94 2.78 9.40
C SER A 60 -17.85 3.48 8.05
N ALA A 61 -17.97 4.80 7.99
CA ALA A 61 -17.80 5.59 6.74
C ALA A 61 -18.65 5.12 5.55
N ILE A 62 -19.79 4.49 5.80
CA ILE A 62 -20.62 3.87 4.76
C ILE A 62 -21.28 4.89 3.82
N HIS A 63 -21.19 6.18 4.16
CA HIS A 63 -21.71 7.31 3.37
C HIS A 63 -20.61 8.19 2.76
N ASP A 64 -19.34 7.79 2.87
CA ASP A 64 -18.23 8.51 2.23
C ASP A 64 -18.51 8.71 0.74
N GLY A 65 -18.35 9.96 0.26
CA GLY A 65 -18.60 10.34 -1.12
C GLY A 65 -20.01 10.85 -1.45
N ALA A 66 -20.98 10.72 -0.53
CA ALA A 66 -22.37 11.12 -0.79
C ALA A 66 -22.50 12.61 -1.17
N THR A 67 -21.69 13.48 -0.57
CA THR A 67 -21.67 14.94 -0.84
C THR A 67 -21.26 15.30 -2.27
N VAL A 68 -20.58 14.40 -2.98
CA VAL A 68 -20.19 14.55 -4.38
C VAL A 68 -20.93 13.57 -5.31
N GLY A 69 -21.98 12.91 -4.81
CA GLY A 69 -22.81 11.98 -5.58
C GLY A 69 -22.06 10.71 -6.01
N ARG A 70 -21.09 10.25 -5.22
CA ARG A 70 -20.29 9.04 -5.50
C ARG A 70 -20.27 8.11 -4.29
N ASP A 71 -20.11 6.81 -4.53
CA ASP A 71 -19.75 5.87 -3.46
C ASP A 71 -18.23 5.87 -3.32
N LEU A 72 -17.73 6.42 -2.23
CA LEU A 72 -16.34 6.36 -1.81
C LEU A 72 -16.19 5.60 -0.49
N SER A 73 -17.16 4.77 -0.09
CA SER A 73 -16.99 3.84 1.04
C SER A 73 -15.97 2.73 0.72
N GLY A 74 -15.33 2.15 1.74
CA GLY A 74 -14.29 1.14 1.58
C GLY A 74 -12.88 1.69 1.85
N GLY A 75 -11.85 0.95 1.44
CA GLY A 75 -10.45 1.40 1.55
C GLY A 75 -9.93 1.31 2.99
N TYR A 76 -8.77 1.90 3.23
CA TYR A 76 -8.11 1.88 4.54
C TYR A 76 -8.12 3.26 5.18
N TYR A 77 -8.36 3.30 6.48
CA TYR A 77 -7.90 4.42 7.30
C TYR A 77 -6.38 4.42 7.33
N ASP A 78 -5.81 5.62 7.30
CA ASP A 78 -4.38 5.80 7.08
C ASP A 78 -3.53 5.31 8.27
N ALA A 79 -3.85 5.80 9.48
CA ALA A 79 -3.08 5.49 10.67
C ALA A 79 -3.97 5.25 11.89
N GLY A 80 -3.77 6.00 12.98
CA GLY A 80 -4.66 6.00 14.15
C GLY A 80 -5.86 6.94 14.01
N ASP A 81 -5.96 7.62 12.86
CA ASP A 81 -7.02 8.54 12.49
C ASP A 81 -8.10 7.86 11.65
N ASN A 82 -9.17 8.58 11.34
CA ASN A 82 -10.25 8.06 10.49
C ASN A 82 -10.19 8.68 9.09
N ILE A 83 -9.04 9.15 8.63
CA ILE A 83 -8.87 9.76 7.30
C ILE A 83 -8.46 8.72 6.29
N LYS A 84 -8.89 8.90 5.04
CA LYS A 84 -8.45 8.10 3.90
C LYS A 84 -7.55 8.93 3.01
N PHE A 85 -6.25 8.95 3.33
CA PHE A 85 -5.24 9.57 2.47
C PHE A 85 -4.93 8.64 1.29
N GLY A 86 -5.27 9.08 0.07
CA GLY A 86 -5.17 8.27 -1.13
C GLY A 86 -3.74 7.95 -1.55
N PHE A 87 -2.81 8.87 -1.31
CA PHE A 87 -1.40 8.69 -1.69
C PHE A 87 -0.70 7.56 -0.92
N PRO A 88 -0.63 7.57 0.43
CA PRO A 88 -0.07 6.45 1.19
C PRO A 88 -0.87 5.16 1.04
N MET A 89 -2.19 5.23 0.81
CA MET A 89 -3.00 4.04 0.56
C MET A 89 -2.66 3.37 -0.78
N ALA A 90 -2.44 4.16 -1.83
CA ALA A 90 -1.99 3.67 -3.12
C ALA A 90 -0.61 3.02 -3.00
N PHE A 91 0.35 3.70 -2.36
CA PHE A 91 1.69 3.18 -2.10
C PHE A 91 1.65 1.84 -1.34
N THR A 92 0.90 1.78 -0.24
CA THR A 92 0.67 0.56 0.53
C THR A 92 0.10 -0.56 -0.34
N THR A 93 -0.87 -0.25 -1.21
CA THR A 93 -1.48 -1.23 -2.11
C THR A 93 -0.48 -1.74 -3.17
N THR A 94 0.40 -0.87 -3.68
CA THR A 94 1.51 -1.25 -4.56
C THR A 94 2.46 -2.21 -3.85
N LEU A 95 2.93 -1.87 -2.65
CA LEU A 95 3.87 -2.71 -1.90
C LEU A 95 3.28 -4.06 -1.45
N LEU A 96 2.01 -4.09 -1.03
CA LEU A 96 1.31 -5.34 -0.75
C LEU A 96 1.22 -6.21 -2.01
N SER A 97 0.92 -5.59 -3.16
CA SER A 97 0.88 -6.30 -4.44
C SER A 97 2.26 -6.84 -4.83
N TRP A 98 3.30 -6.02 -4.71
CA TRP A 98 4.68 -6.40 -5.00
C TRP A 98 5.13 -7.56 -4.11
N SER A 99 4.82 -7.49 -2.82
CA SER A 99 5.11 -8.57 -1.86
C SER A 99 4.51 -9.91 -2.29
N ILE A 100 3.27 -9.92 -2.80
CA ILE A 100 2.62 -11.14 -3.31
C ILE A 100 3.26 -11.61 -4.62
N ILE A 101 3.64 -10.68 -5.50
CA ILE A 101 4.28 -11.02 -6.79
C ILE A 101 5.60 -11.75 -6.56
N ASP A 102 6.45 -11.25 -5.66
CA ASP A 102 7.80 -11.79 -5.47
C ASP A 102 7.81 -12.93 -4.44
N PHE A 103 7.03 -12.82 -3.36
CA PHE A 103 7.10 -13.74 -2.21
C PHE A 103 5.81 -14.52 -1.96
N GLY A 104 4.80 -14.42 -2.83
CA GLY A 104 3.49 -15.06 -2.60
C GLY A 104 3.55 -16.57 -2.37
N ARG A 105 4.57 -17.26 -2.92
CA ARG A 105 4.79 -18.70 -2.69
C ARG A 105 5.25 -19.02 -1.26
N ASN A 106 5.86 -18.06 -0.57
CA ASN A 106 6.39 -18.19 0.78
C ASN A 106 5.37 -17.78 1.85
N MET A 107 4.23 -17.20 1.47
CA MET A 107 3.21 -16.70 2.42
C MET A 107 2.32 -17.79 3.03
N GLY A 108 2.42 -19.03 2.54
CA GLY A 108 1.67 -20.17 3.08
C GLY A 108 0.16 -19.90 3.18
N PRO A 109 -0.48 -20.17 4.34
CA PRO A 109 -1.93 -19.97 4.51
C PRO A 109 -2.35 -18.49 4.50
N GLU A 110 -1.42 -17.56 4.73
CA GLU A 110 -1.74 -16.12 4.74
C GLU A 110 -1.83 -15.50 3.35
N LEU A 111 -1.41 -16.21 2.28
CA LEU A 111 -1.55 -15.72 0.91
C LEU A 111 -3.01 -15.32 0.59
N GLY A 112 -3.99 -16.09 1.07
CA GLY A 112 -5.41 -15.78 0.87
C GLY A 112 -5.83 -14.45 1.52
N ASN A 113 -5.32 -14.15 2.71
CA ASN A 113 -5.62 -12.91 3.42
C ASN A 113 -4.86 -11.72 2.82
N ALA A 114 -3.62 -11.92 2.37
CA ALA A 114 -2.85 -10.91 1.64
C ALA A 114 -3.56 -10.51 0.34
N LEU A 115 -4.10 -11.48 -0.41
CA LEU A 115 -4.91 -11.23 -1.61
C LEU A 115 -6.15 -10.39 -1.28
N LYS A 116 -6.86 -10.69 -0.18
CA LYS A 116 -8.00 -9.89 0.29
C LYS A 116 -7.57 -8.48 0.69
N ALA A 117 -6.39 -8.32 1.29
CA ALA A 117 -5.86 -7.00 1.65
C ALA A 117 -5.59 -6.13 0.41
N VAL A 118 -4.96 -6.69 -0.63
CA VAL A 118 -4.77 -5.98 -1.91
C VAL A 118 -6.11 -5.68 -2.58
N LYS A 119 -7.05 -6.65 -2.58
CA LYS A 119 -8.37 -6.45 -3.18
C LYS A 119 -9.13 -5.30 -2.51
N TRP A 120 -9.08 -5.20 -1.19
CA TRP A 120 -9.76 -4.14 -0.44
C TRP A 120 -9.26 -2.74 -0.82
N GLY A 121 -7.95 -2.57 -0.93
CA GLY A 121 -7.35 -1.31 -1.37
C GLY A 121 -7.73 -0.99 -2.83
N THR A 122 -7.58 -1.97 -3.72
CA THR A 122 -7.90 -1.76 -5.15
C THR A 122 -9.38 -1.55 -5.44
N ASP A 123 -10.29 -2.18 -4.72
CA ASP A 123 -11.74 -1.93 -4.85
C ASP A 123 -12.05 -0.45 -4.55
N TYR A 124 -11.41 0.13 -3.53
CA TYR A 124 -11.54 1.55 -3.23
C TYR A 124 -10.87 2.44 -4.29
N LEU A 125 -9.64 2.12 -4.72
CA LEU A 125 -8.96 2.89 -5.77
C LEU A 125 -9.75 2.88 -7.09
N LEU A 126 -10.45 1.77 -7.41
CA LEU A 126 -11.37 1.70 -8.54
C LEU A 126 -12.60 2.61 -8.37
N LYS A 127 -13.12 2.81 -7.16
CA LYS A 127 -14.17 3.81 -6.91
C LYS A 127 -13.62 5.23 -7.04
N ALA A 128 -12.47 5.48 -6.43
CA ALA A 128 -11.78 6.78 -6.40
C ALA A 128 -11.37 7.29 -7.80
N THR A 129 -11.22 6.38 -8.77
CA THR A 129 -10.83 6.69 -10.15
C THR A 129 -11.94 6.38 -11.17
N ALA A 130 -13.18 6.18 -10.72
CA ALA A 130 -14.30 5.77 -11.58
C ALA A 130 -14.75 6.87 -12.56
N VAL A 131 -14.48 8.14 -12.26
CA VAL A 131 -14.87 9.28 -13.08
C VAL A 131 -13.70 9.67 -14.00
N PRO A 132 -13.85 9.63 -15.33
CA PRO A 132 -12.77 9.99 -16.24
C PRO A 132 -12.21 11.40 -16.00
N GLY A 133 -10.89 11.51 -15.87
CA GLY A 133 -10.21 12.80 -15.63
C GLY A 133 -10.34 13.36 -14.21
N VAL A 134 -10.86 12.56 -13.27
CA VAL A 134 -10.95 12.90 -11.85
C VAL A 134 -10.37 11.75 -11.03
N VAL A 135 -9.55 12.07 -10.04
CA VAL A 135 -9.10 11.11 -9.02
C VAL A 135 -9.48 11.68 -7.66
N PHE A 136 -10.27 10.95 -6.89
CA PHE A 136 -10.55 11.27 -5.49
C PHE A 136 -9.37 10.82 -4.64
N VAL A 137 -8.71 11.78 -3.99
CA VAL A 137 -7.40 11.55 -3.34
C VAL A 137 -7.49 11.59 -1.82
N GLN A 138 -8.61 12.08 -1.26
CA GLN A 138 -8.81 12.10 0.18
C GLN A 138 -10.29 12.12 0.55
N VAL A 139 -10.64 11.41 1.63
CA VAL A 139 -11.94 11.55 2.31
C VAL A 139 -11.69 11.72 3.81
N GLY A 140 -12.19 12.83 4.35
CA GLY A 140 -11.91 13.29 5.72
C GLY A 140 -11.19 14.64 5.71
N ASP A 141 -11.73 15.62 6.46
CA ASP A 141 -11.00 16.83 6.80
C ASP A 141 -10.02 16.53 7.93
N PRO A 142 -8.72 16.79 7.75
CA PRO A 142 -7.74 16.28 8.68
C PRO A 142 -7.75 16.98 10.03
N TYR A 143 -8.06 18.27 10.06
CA TYR A 143 -8.09 19.02 11.30
C TYR A 143 -9.33 18.68 12.13
N SER A 144 -10.48 18.48 11.48
CA SER A 144 -11.69 18.00 12.16
C SER A 144 -11.49 16.60 12.74
N ASP A 145 -10.90 15.69 11.96
CA ASP A 145 -10.66 14.29 12.37
C ASP A 145 -9.66 14.22 13.53
N HIS A 146 -8.50 14.87 13.41
CA HIS A 146 -7.44 14.81 14.43
C HIS A 146 -7.75 15.56 15.73
N ASN A 147 -8.74 16.47 15.72
CA ASN A 147 -9.23 17.11 16.94
C ASN A 147 -10.25 16.24 17.70
N CYS A 148 -10.66 15.09 17.15
CA CYS A 148 -11.59 14.17 17.78
C CYS A 148 -10.92 12.82 18.06
N TRP A 149 -11.10 12.30 19.28
CA TRP A 149 -10.67 10.95 19.63
C TRP A 149 -11.90 10.05 19.74
N GLU A 150 -12.20 9.33 18.67
CA GLU A 150 -13.43 8.56 18.55
C GLU A 150 -13.24 7.24 17.79
N ARG A 151 -14.20 6.33 17.98
CA ARG A 151 -14.26 5.13 17.17
C ARG A 151 -14.73 5.49 15.76
N PRO A 152 -14.19 4.89 14.69
CA PRO A 152 -14.66 5.15 13.32
C PRO A 152 -16.15 4.85 13.15
N GLU A 153 -16.70 3.92 13.94
CA GLU A 153 -18.11 3.54 13.92
C GLU A 153 -19.05 4.64 14.46
N ASP A 154 -18.55 5.56 15.28
CA ASP A 154 -19.33 6.64 15.91
C ASP A 154 -19.01 8.01 15.32
N MET A 155 -18.17 8.09 14.28
CA MET A 155 -17.61 9.36 13.84
C MET A 155 -18.66 10.36 13.35
N ASP A 156 -18.54 11.60 13.83
CA ASP A 156 -19.37 12.74 13.43
C ASP A 156 -18.56 13.89 12.79
N THR A 157 -17.25 13.68 12.65
CA THR A 157 -16.30 14.59 12.01
C THR A 157 -16.57 14.82 10.52
N LEU A 158 -16.09 15.95 9.98
CA LEU A 158 -16.31 16.32 8.59
C LEU A 158 -15.60 15.37 7.62
N ARG A 159 -16.38 14.64 6.82
CA ARG A 159 -15.89 13.68 5.82
C ARG A 159 -15.73 14.31 4.43
N THR A 160 -15.05 15.46 4.36
CA THR A 160 -14.83 16.23 3.14
C THR A 160 -14.11 15.40 2.08
N VAL A 161 -14.55 15.48 0.83
CA VAL A 161 -13.96 14.77 -0.30
C VAL A 161 -13.05 15.71 -1.09
N TYR A 162 -11.80 15.33 -1.26
CA TYR A 162 -10.83 16.06 -2.08
C TYR A 162 -10.48 15.25 -3.33
N LYS A 163 -10.26 15.97 -4.42
CA LYS A 163 -9.96 15.40 -5.73
C LYS A 163 -8.91 16.21 -6.47
N ILE A 164 -8.27 15.55 -7.42
CA ILE A 164 -7.49 16.18 -8.48
C ILE A 164 -8.24 16.02 -9.80
N ASP A 165 -8.03 16.98 -10.70
CA ASP A 165 -8.59 17.01 -12.04
C ASP A 165 -7.67 17.80 -13.00
N ARG A 166 -8.12 18.05 -14.23
CA ARG A 166 -7.29 18.73 -15.25
C ARG A 166 -6.86 20.14 -14.84
N SER A 167 -7.68 20.84 -14.05
CA SER A 167 -7.38 22.18 -13.53
C SER A 167 -6.52 22.16 -12.26
N HIS A 168 -6.55 21.05 -11.53
CA HIS A 168 -5.86 20.86 -10.27
C HIS A 168 -5.12 19.51 -10.32
N PRO A 169 -3.99 19.43 -11.05
CA PRO A 169 -3.29 18.17 -11.28
C PRO A 169 -2.68 17.59 -9.99
N GLY A 170 -2.32 16.31 -10.07
CA GLY A 170 -1.68 15.54 -9.00
C GLY A 170 -1.05 14.27 -9.56
N SER A 171 0.05 14.43 -10.28
CA SER A 171 0.78 13.37 -10.99
C SER A 171 1.41 12.35 -10.05
N ASP A 172 1.81 12.79 -8.87
CA ASP A 172 2.32 11.97 -7.77
C ASP A 172 1.28 10.92 -7.35
N VAL A 173 0.19 11.35 -6.71
CA VAL A 173 -0.86 10.47 -6.22
C VAL A 173 -1.57 9.70 -7.34
N ALA A 174 -1.72 10.29 -8.54
CA ALA A 174 -2.26 9.57 -9.69
C ALA A 174 -1.28 8.52 -10.24
N GLY A 175 0.02 8.84 -10.31
CA GLY A 175 1.07 7.91 -10.72
C GLY A 175 1.16 6.71 -9.78
N GLU A 176 1.16 6.94 -8.48
CA GLU A 176 1.15 5.87 -7.47
C GLU A 176 -0.16 5.07 -7.50
N THR A 177 -1.31 5.72 -7.70
CA THR A 177 -2.59 5.00 -7.89
C THR A 177 -2.55 4.11 -9.12
N ALA A 178 -1.93 4.57 -10.22
CA ALA A 178 -1.74 3.75 -11.41
C ALA A 178 -0.78 2.57 -11.14
N ALA A 179 0.31 2.80 -10.41
CA ALA A 179 1.24 1.75 -9.98
C ALA A 179 0.51 0.67 -9.17
N ALA A 180 -0.31 1.08 -8.19
CA ALA A 180 -1.06 0.17 -7.33
C ALA A 180 -2.01 -0.73 -8.12
N LEU A 181 -2.79 -0.13 -9.03
CA LEU A 181 -3.73 -0.86 -9.88
C LEU A 181 -2.99 -1.77 -10.88
N ALA A 182 -1.88 -1.32 -11.45
CA ALA A 182 -1.06 -2.11 -12.37
C ALA A 182 -0.41 -3.30 -11.67
N ALA A 183 0.21 -3.11 -10.50
CA ALA A 183 0.81 -4.17 -9.69
C ALA A 183 -0.25 -5.21 -9.28
N ALA A 184 -1.40 -4.77 -8.76
CA ALA A 184 -2.49 -5.67 -8.40
C ALA A 184 -3.06 -6.44 -9.60
N SER A 185 -3.07 -5.84 -10.80
CA SER A 185 -3.49 -6.56 -12.01
C SER A 185 -2.65 -7.81 -12.28
N ILE A 186 -1.36 -7.80 -11.91
CA ILE A 186 -0.47 -8.96 -12.01
C ILE A 186 -0.86 -10.02 -10.98
N VAL A 187 -1.09 -9.61 -9.73
CA VAL A 187 -1.51 -10.49 -8.62
C VAL A 187 -2.76 -11.30 -8.98
N PHE A 188 -3.76 -10.64 -9.58
CA PHE A 188 -5.03 -11.27 -9.93
C PHE A 188 -5.07 -11.91 -11.33
N ARG A 189 -4.01 -11.82 -12.13
CA ARG A 189 -4.02 -12.22 -13.55
C ARG A 189 -4.57 -13.63 -13.81
N SER A 190 -4.14 -14.62 -13.03
CA SER A 190 -4.58 -16.00 -13.15
C SER A 190 -5.73 -16.36 -12.20
N ARG A 191 -5.99 -15.53 -11.19
CA ARG A 191 -6.96 -15.80 -10.11
C ARG A 191 -8.33 -15.23 -10.41
N ASP A 192 -8.35 -14.03 -10.99
CA ASP A 192 -9.52 -13.33 -11.48
C ASP A 192 -9.13 -12.50 -12.72
N PRO A 193 -9.14 -13.13 -13.91
CA PRO A 193 -8.72 -12.46 -15.15
C PRO A 193 -9.59 -11.24 -15.50
N SER A 194 -10.86 -11.24 -15.12
CA SER A 194 -11.78 -10.13 -15.38
C SER A 194 -11.45 -8.92 -14.51
N TYR A 195 -11.24 -9.14 -13.21
CA TYR A 195 -10.79 -8.09 -12.30
C TYR A 195 -9.39 -7.58 -12.66
N SER A 196 -8.46 -8.48 -13.01
CA SER A 196 -7.13 -8.11 -13.51
C SER A 196 -7.19 -7.16 -14.72
N ARG A 197 -8.03 -7.44 -15.72
CA ARG A 197 -8.22 -6.53 -16.86
C ARG A 197 -8.83 -5.20 -16.47
N LEU A 198 -9.82 -5.20 -15.56
CA LEU A 198 -10.41 -3.96 -15.05
C LEU A 198 -9.35 -3.07 -14.37
N LEU A 199 -8.54 -3.66 -13.49
CA LEU A 199 -7.44 -2.96 -12.82
C LEU A 199 -6.43 -2.39 -13.80
N LEU A 200 -5.95 -3.20 -14.75
CA LEU A 200 -4.96 -2.75 -15.73
C LEU A 200 -5.50 -1.63 -16.62
N ASN A 201 -6.74 -1.76 -17.11
CA ASN A 201 -7.35 -0.72 -17.94
C ASN A 201 -7.50 0.59 -17.16
N ARG A 202 -7.88 0.51 -15.87
CA ARG A 202 -7.93 1.71 -15.03
C ARG A 202 -6.55 2.31 -14.81
N ALA A 203 -5.55 1.48 -14.51
CA ALA A 203 -4.18 1.92 -14.30
C ALA A 203 -3.66 2.73 -15.51
N VAL A 204 -3.91 2.24 -16.73
CA VAL A 204 -3.56 2.94 -17.98
C VAL A 204 -4.22 4.31 -18.04
N SER A 205 -5.53 4.41 -17.83
CA SER A 205 -6.25 5.69 -17.89
C SER A 205 -5.82 6.69 -16.82
N VAL A 206 -5.51 6.20 -15.60
CA VAL A 206 -5.06 7.06 -14.49
C VAL A 206 -3.63 7.56 -14.74
N PHE A 207 -2.74 6.71 -15.25
CA PHE A 207 -1.39 7.11 -15.62
C PHE A 207 -1.38 8.13 -16.77
N GLU A 208 -2.22 7.91 -17.79
CA GLU A 208 -2.38 8.88 -18.88
C GLU A 208 -2.87 10.25 -18.38
N PHE A 209 -3.73 10.28 -17.35
CA PHE A 209 -4.11 11.52 -16.69
C PHE A 209 -2.92 12.16 -15.96
N ALA A 210 -2.19 11.37 -15.17
CA ALA A 210 -1.02 11.82 -14.41
C ALA A 210 0.06 12.45 -15.32
N ASP A 211 0.36 11.81 -16.45
CA ASP A 211 1.40 12.26 -17.37
C ASP A 211 0.97 13.47 -18.22
N ARG A 212 -0.30 13.53 -18.63
CA ARG A 212 -0.82 14.64 -19.45
C ARG A 212 -1.06 15.92 -18.65
N HIS A 213 -1.37 15.80 -17.36
CA HIS A 213 -1.68 16.92 -16.48
C HIS A 213 -0.68 16.94 -15.33
N ARG A 214 0.51 17.50 -15.60
CA ARG A 214 1.65 17.44 -14.67
C ARG A 214 1.55 18.43 -13.52
N GLY A 215 1.77 17.96 -12.30
CA GLY A 215 1.88 18.79 -11.11
C GLY A 215 1.73 17.98 -9.82
N ALA A 216 2.31 18.47 -8.74
CA ALA A 216 2.16 17.85 -7.42
C ALA A 216 0.74 18.07 -6.89
N TYR A 217 0.11 17.06 -6.29
CA TYR A 217 -1.25 17.21 -5.75
C TYR A 217 -1.30 18.21 -4.59
N SER A 218 -0.20 18.32 -3.83
CA SER A 218 -0.01 19.31 -2.78
C SER A 218 -0.03 20.74 -3.31
N GLY A 219 0.24 20.96 -4.60
CA GLY A 219 0.19 22.29 -5.23
C GLY A 219 -1.20 22.92 -5.19
N SER A 220 -2.25 22.12 -5.36
CA SER A 220 -3.65 22.58 -5.30
C SER A 220 -4.33 22.26 -3.97
N LEU A 221 -3.92 21.16 -3.30
CA LEU A 221 -4.55 20.65 -2.10
C LEU A 221 -3.76 20.90 -0.81
N ARG A 222 -2.75 21.78 -0.83
CA ARG A 222 -1.83 22.03 0.31
C ARG A 222 -2.53 22.10 1.66
N LYS A 223 -3.64 22.82 1.78
CA LYS A 223 -4.37 23.00 3.04
C LYS A 223 -4.99 21.71 3.61
N ALA A 224 -5.25 20.72 2.76
CA ALA A 224 -5.89 19.46 3.13
C ALA A 224 -4.89 18.31 3.30
N VAL A 225 -3.74 18.38 2.61
CA VAL A 225 -2.77 17.27 2.55
C VAL A 225 -1.48 17.59 3.31
N CYS A 226 -1.14 18.86 3.51
CA CYS A 226 0.00 19.27 4.32
C CYS A 226 -0.44 19.71 5.72
N PRO A 227 0.31 19.37 6.78
CA PRO A 227 1.67 18.78 6.76
C PRO A 227 1.71 17.24 6.70
N PHE A 228 0.57 16.56 6.49
CA PHE A 228 0.45 15.10 6.63
C PHE A 228 1.23 14.31 5.57
N TYR A 229 0.85 14.47 4.29
CA TYR A 229 1.44 13.78 3.14
C TYR A 229 1.76 14.77 2.03
N CYS A 230 2.58 15.78 2.33
CA CYS A 230 3.05 16.69 1.29
C CYS A 230 3.87 15.96 0.23
N ASP A 231 3.68 16.32 -1.04
CA ASP A 231 4.73 16.10 -2.02
C ASP A 231 5.92 17.01 -1.68
N VAL A 232 7.09 16.38 -1.47
CA VAL A 232 8.36 17.04 -1.11
C VAL A 232 9.46 16.79 -2.15
N ASN A 233 9.36 15.71 -2.92
CA ASN A 233 10.37 15.26 -3.87
C ASN A 233 9.97 15.53 -5.32
N GLY A 234 8.71 15.89 -5.56
CA GLY A 234 8.13 16.01 -6.88
C GLY A 234 7.33 14.77 -7.26
N TYR A 235 6.74 14.79 -8.45
CA TYR A 235 5.92 13.69 -9.00
C TYR A 235 6.70 12.81 -10.00
N GLN A 236 7.98 13.11 -10.16
CA GLN A 236 8.84 12.59 -11.21
C GLN A 236 9.06 11.09 -11.05
N ASP A 237 9.35 10.66 -9.83
CA ASP A 237 9.55 9.28 -9.46
C ASP A 237 8.25 8.49 -9.57
N GLU A 238 7.09 9.02 -9.17
CA GLU A 238 5.82 8.31 -9.37
C GLU A 238 5.45 8.10 -10.84
N LEU A 239 5.84 9.01 -11.73
CA LEU A 239 5.64 8.80 -13.18
C LEU A 239 6.54 7.68 -13.71
N LEU A 240 7.79 7.57 -13.25
CA LEU A 240 8.67 6.48 -13.64
C LEU A 240 8.23 5.14 -13.01
N TRP A 241 7.84 5.17 -11.75
CA TRP A 241 7.33 4.04 -10.98
C TRP A 241 6.03 3.48 -11.56
N GLY A 242 5.06 4.36 -11.84
CA GLY A 242 3.81 3.99 -12.52
C GLY A 242 4.06 3.40 -13.90
N ALA A 243 4.98 3.98 -14.69
CA ALA A 243 5.38 3.43 -15.98
C ALA A 243 6.05 2.06 -15.85
N ALA A 244 6.90 1.84 -14.83
CA ALA A 244 7.55 0.57 -14.59
C ALA A 244 6.54 -0.55 -14.27
N TRP A 245 5.56 -0.28 -13.40
CA TRP A 245 4.49 -1.24 -13.11
C TRP A 245 3.59 -1.50 -14.30
N LEU A 246 3.23 -0.47 -15.07
CA LEU A 246 2.46 -0.63 -16.29
C LEU A 246 3.23 -1.44 -17.33
N HIS A 247 4.54 -1.25 -17.48
CA HIS A 247 5.37 -2.09 -18.33
C HIS A 247 5.38 -3.54 -17.85
N LYS A 248 5.61 -3.78 -16.54
CA LYS A 248 5.64 -5.12 -15.95
C LYS A 248 4.29 -5.83 -16.12
N ALA A 249 3.17 -5.11 -16.00
CA ALA A 249 1.83 -5.65 -16.12
C ALA A 249 1.35 -5.85 -17.57
N SER A 250 1.64 -4.92 -18.47
CA SER A 250 1.09 -4.93 -19.84
C SER A 250 2.05 -5.50 -20.88
N ARG A 251 3.37 -5.50 -20.60
CA ARG A 251 4.46 -5.75 -21.55
C ARG A 251 4.48 -4.81 -22.76
N ARG A 252 3.73 -3.70 -22.73
CA ARG A 252 3.74 -2.70 -23.80
C ARG A 252 5.06 -1.94 -23.81
N ARG A 253 5.64 -1.76 -25.00
CA ARG A 253 6.94 -1.10 -25.20
C ARG A 253 6.88 0.39 -24.89
N GLU A 254 5.73 1.02 -25.09
CA GLU A 254 5.49 2.45 -24.84
C GLU A 254 5.89 2.90 -23.42
N TYR A 255 5.63 2.07 -22.39
CA TYR A 255 6.01 2.38 -21.01
C TYR A 255 7.51 2.21 -20.75
N ARG A 256 8.16 1.23 -21.40
CA ARG A 256 9.62 1.09 -21.32
C ARG A 256 10.33 2.27 -22.00
N GLU A 257 9.82 2.68 -23.16
CA GLU A 257 10.31 3.88 -23.86
C GLU A 257 10.04 5.16 -23.06
N TYR A 258 8.90 5.24 -22.38
CA TYR A 258 8.61 6.34 -21.46
C TYR A 258 9.69 6.46 -20.37
N ILE A 259 10.04 5.35 -19.71
CA ILE A 259 11.08 5.34 -18.67
C ILE A 259 12.41 5.85 -19.24
N PHE A 260 12.90 5.26 -20.34
CA PHE A 260 14.18 5.69 -20.94
C PHE A 260 14.19 7.15 -21.38
N ARG A 261 13.10 7.68 -21.92
CA ARG A 261 13.03 9.09 -22.34
C ARG A 261 13.01 10.05 -21.15
N ASN A 262 12.50 9.62 -20.01
CA ASN A 262 12.23 10.48 -18.86
C ASN A 262 13.22 10.28 -17.71
N GLU A 263 14.01 9.21 -17.67
CA GLU A 263 14.97 8.90 -16.59
C GLU A 263 15.95 10.05 -16.30
N VAL A 264 16.51 10.65 -17.35
CA VAL A 264 17.44 11.80 -17.25
C VAL A 264 16.70 13.12 -17.03
N VAL A 265 15.55 13.30 -17.69
CA VAL A 265 14.79 14.56 -17.70
C VAL A 265 14.03 14.78 -16.38
N LEU A 266 13.59 13.70 -15.74
CA LEU A 266 12.89 13.72 -14.46
C LEU A 266 13.84 13.57 -13.26
N ARG A 267 15.17 13.64 -13.46
CA ARG A 267 16.20 13.57 -12.40
C ARG A 267 16.15 12.32 -11.53
N ALA A 268 15.77 11.17 -12.09
CA ALA A 268 15.81 9.91 -11.35
C ALA A 268 17.24 9.45 -11.04
N GLY A 269 18.26 9.95 -11.76
CA GLY A 269 19.68 9.61 -11.57
C GLY A 269 20.21 9.74 -10.14
N ASP A 270 19.60 10.58 -9.29
CA ASP A 270 19.99 10.75 -7.89
C ASP A 270 19.20 9.83 -6.92
N THR A 271 18.11 9.17 -7.38
CA THR A 271 17.22 8.30 -6.59
C THR A 271 17.21 6.83 -7.05
N ILE A 272 17.89 6.46 -8.15
CA ILE A 272 17.96 5.06 -8.66
C ILE A 272 18.54 4.09 -7.63
N ASN A 273 19.32 4.59 -6.66
CA ASN A 273 19.90 3.75 -5.61
C ASN A 273 18.90 3.26 -4.54
N GLU A 274 17.63 3.68 -4.57
CA GLU A 274 16.63 3.26 -3.57
C GLU A 274 15.72 2.11 -4.03
N PHE A 275 15.64 1.83 -5.33
CA PHE A 275 14.81 0.73 -5.84
C PHE A 275 15.66 -0.27 -6.61
N GLY A 276 16.07 -1.30 -5.87
CA GLY A 276 17.01 -2.34 -6.27
C GLY A 276 16.94 -2.75 -7.74
N SER A 277 18.00 -2.41 -8.46
CA SER A 277 18.48 -3.14 -9.62
C SER A 277 18.65 -4.61 -9.24
N VAL A 278 17.70 -5.45 -9.67
CA VAL A 278 17.90 -6.89 -9.74
C VAL A 278 17.78 -7.27 -11.21
N ASP A 279 18.89 -7.08 -11.92
CA ASP A 279 19.14 -7.85 -13.12
C ASP A 279 19.29 -9.32 -12.70
N GLY A 280 18.43 -10.18 -13.28
CA GLY A 280 18.48 -11.64 -13.20
C GLY A 280 17.85 -12.22 -14.46
#